data_AF-A0A518C7J8-F1
#
_entry.id   AF-A0A518C7J8-F1
#
_cell.length_a   1.000
_cell.length_b   1.000
_cell.length_c   1.000
_cell.angle_alpha   90.00
_cell.angle_beta   90.00
_cell.angle_gamma   90.00
#
_symmetry.space_group_name_H-M   'P 1'
#
loop_
_entity.id
_entity.type
_entity.pdbx_description
1 polymer ?
#
loop_
_entity_poly.entity_id
_entity_poly.type
_entity_poly.pdbx_seq_one_letter_code
_entity_poly.pdbx_strand_id
1 'polypeptide(L)'
;MILVVLRCVTGWHFFMEGSKKVQTGDFSSAGFLRNAKGPLADNFRGMVFDLYGTHRLSKKEIMDRAAGYRDWAKDKFGDESINQFQKALDRYGSRIDYYFEENAEEIEKYFNELQVYEEKRQDERYRGVAHYEDRLADKDKELFGKLSKWTNDIAKFEADYIDDLNTIGQSVTQTDARVNQVNPNQGSVDLIVTWVLFVCGILLILGLFTRLAALGVAGFLLQVMLAQWPFAHGADLTYVYYQSVEFVSLLLIAAIGAGRFAGLDYILWNSFSKCCSRGASNKGE
;
A
#
# COMPACT_ATOMS: atom_id res chain seq x y z
N MET A 1 28.35 3.86 21.03
CA MET A 1 27.51 2.68 21.33
C MET A 1 26.03 2.99 21.29
N ILE A 2 25.50 3.94 22.09
CA ILE A 2 24.05 4.25 22.12
C ILE A 2 23.46 4.61 20.75
N LEU A 3 24.18 5.37 19.92
CA LEU A 3 23.74 5.70 18.55
C LEU A 3 23.56 4.48 17.64
N VAL A 4 24.39 3.45 17.82
CA VAL A 4 24.28 2.20 17.06
C VAL A 4 23.05 1.42 17.53
N VAL A 5 22.79 1.40 18.84
CA VAL A 5 21.59 0.80 19.41
C VAL A 5 20.34 1.51 18.89
N LEU A 6 20.30 2.85 18.95
CA LEU A 6 19.19 3.64 18.41
C LEU A 6 18.95 3.32 16.93
N ARG A 7 20.01 3.27 16.12
CA ARG A 7 19.92 2.89 14.70
C ARG A 7 19.35 1.49 14.49
N CYS A 8 19.85 0.50 15.22
CA CYS A 8 19.39 -0.88 15.08
C CYS A 8 17.94 -1.05 15.56
N VAL A 9 17.54 -0.40 16.67
CA VAL A 9 16.18 -0.47 17.20
C VAL A 9 15.18 0.24 16.27
N THR A 10 15.51 1.43 15.78
CA THR A 10 14.68 2.15 14.81
C THR A 10 14.57 1.38 13.49
N GLY A 11 15.69 0.84 12.98
CA GLY A 11 15.69 -0.01 11.79
C GLY A 11 14.86 -1.28 11.97
N TRP A 12 14.96 -1.93 13.13
CA TRP A 12 14.16 -3.10 13.49
C TRP A 12 12.67 -2.80 13.51
N HIS A 13 12.28 -1.65 14.09
CA HIS A 13 10.89 -1.22 14.12
C HIS A 13 10.29 -1.11 12.71
N PHE A 14 10.94 -0.37 11.80
CA PHE A 14 10.45 -0.21 10.42
C PHE A 14 10.51 -1.50 9.60
N PHE A 15 11.55 -2.31 9.81
CA PHE A 15 11.64 -3.62 9.17
C PHE A 15 10.45 -4.51 9.56
N MET A 16 10.11 -4.57 10.85
CA MET A 16 8.96 -5.35 11.31
C MET A 16 7.65 -4.80 10.74
N GLU A 17 7.49 -3.48 10.69
CA GLU A 17 6.30 -2.84 10.09
C GLU A 17 6.17 -3.10 8.58
N GLY A 18 7.27 -3.11 7.84
CA GLY A 18 7.29 -3.48 6.42
C GLY A 18 7.07 -4.98 6.21
N SER A 19 7.72 -5.83 7.00
CA SER A 19 7.64 -7.29 6.90
C SER A 19 6.23 -7.82 7.10
N LYS A 20 5.49 -7.28 8.09
CA LYS A 20 4.07 -7.60 8.27
C LYS A 20 3.26 -7.34 6.99
N LYS A 21 3.47 -6.18 6.36
CA LYS A 21 2.74 -5.78 5.14
C LYS A 21 3.10 -6.63 3.93
N VAL A 22 4.37 -7.05 3.81
CA VAL A 22 4.81 -8.00 2.77
C VAL A 22 4.18 -9.37 2.98
N GLN A 23 4.10 -9.86 4.22
CA GLN A 23 3.59 -11.19 4.52
C GLN A 23 2.07 -11.30 4.34
N THR A 24 1.32 -10.28 4.79
CA THR A 24 -0.14 -10.35 4.71
C THR A 24 -0.65 -10.03 3.31
N GLY A 25 0.04 -9.16 2.54
CA GLY A 25 -0.32 -8.81 1.16
C GLY A 25 -1.65 -8.07 1.00
N ASP A 26 -2.34 -7.81 2.11
CA ASP A 26 -3.68 -7.22 2.20
C ASP A 26 -3.65 -5.75 2.64
N PHE A 27 -2.46 -5.20 2.94
CA PHE A 27 -2.30 -3.83 3.40
C PHE A 27 -2.83 -2.82 2.38
N SER A 28 -3.65 -1.87 2.87
CA SER A 28 -4.06 -0.71 2.09
C SER A 28 -4.02 0.59 2.89
N SER A 29 -3.47 1.64 2.27
CA SER A 29 -3.44 3.01 2.76
C SER A 29 -4.69 3.81 2.37
N ALA A 30 -5.61 3.24 1.57
CA ALA A 30 -6.78 3.93 1.06
C ALA A 30 -7.61 4.57 2.19
N GLY A 31 -7.87 3.85 3.28
CA GLY A 31 -8.63 4.41 4.42
C GLY A 31 -7.93 5.61 5.08
N PHE A 32 -6.59 5.57 5.18
CA PHE A 32 -5.80 6.67 5.74
C PHE A 32 -5.79 7.89 4.80
N LEU A 33 -5.48 7.67 3.53
CA LEU A 33 -5.35 8.72 2.52
C LEU A 33 -6.68 9.44 2.22
N ARG A 34 -7.80 8.71 2.21
CA ARG A 34 -9.14 9.29 2.07
C ARG A 34 -9.46 10.28 3.19
N ASN A 35 -9.05 9.93 4.39
CA ASN A 35 -9.29 10.71 5.60
C ASN A 35 -8.23 11.81 5.82
N ALA A 36 -7.38 12.11 4.83
CA ALA A 36 -6.41 13.19 4.94
C ALA A 36 -7.10 14.53 5.23
N LYS A 37 -6.49 15.33 6.11
CA LYS A 37 -6.97 16.64 6.56
C LYS A 37 -5.84 17.67 6.46
N GLY A 38 -6.17 18.85 5.94
CA GLY A 38 -5.23 19.96 5.78
C GLY A 38 -5.05 20.42 4.34
N PRO A 39 -4.05 21.29 4.09
CA PRO A 39 -3.89 21.99 2.81
C PRO A 39 -3.54 21.06 1.64
N LEU A 40 -2.95 19.89 1.92
CA LEU A 40 -2.57 18.88 0.93
C LEU A 40 -3.54 17.71 0.86
N ALA A 41 -4.71 17.80 1.53
CA ALA A 41 -5.63 16.67 1.63
C ALA A 41 -6.10 16.14 0.27
N ASP A 42 -6.33 17.02 -0.70
CA ASP A 42 -6.76 16.60 -2.04
C ASP A 42 -5.65 15.86 -2.80
N ASN A 43 -4.38 16.26 -2.61
CA ASN A 43 -3.24 15.51 -3.14
C ASN A 43 -3.19 14.08 -2.57
N PHE A 44 -3.41 13.93 -1.25
CA PHE A 44 -3.42 12.61 -0.59
C PHE A 44 -4.59 11.75 -1.02
N ARG A 45 -5.79 12.32 -1.13
CA ARG A 45 -6.98 11.61 -1.63
C ARG A 45 -6.82 11.17 -3.08
N GLY A 46 -6.20 12.01 -3.91
CA GLY A 46 -5.90 11.69 -5.31
C GLY A 46 -4.89 10.56 -5.50
N MET A 47 -4.13 10.19 -4.47
CA MET A 47 -3.22 9.05 -4.49
C MET A 47 -3.92 7.70 -4.27
N VAL A 48 -5.20 7.70 -3.88
CA VAL A 48 -5.99 6.48 -3.68
C VAL A 48 -6.37 5.90 -5.03
N PHE A 49 -5.95 4.66 -5.28
CA PHE A 49 -6.40 3.91 -6.45
C PHE A 49 -7.91 3.72 -6.40
N ASP A 50 -8.58 4.04 -7.50
CA ASP A 50 -10.03 3.85 -7.67
C ASP A 50 -10.82 4.37 -6.46
N LEU A 51 -10.66 5.68 -6.18
CA LEU A 51 -11.25 6.35 -5.03
C LEU A 51 -12.76 6.04 -4.91
N TYR A 52 -13.50 5.99 -6.01
CA TYR A 52 -14.94 5.77 -5.99
C TYR A 52 -15.37 4.32 -6.22
N GLY A 53 -14.42 3.39 -6.42
CA GLY A 53 -14.78 2.00 -6.68
C GLY A 53 -15.32 1.74 -8.08
N THR A 54 -15.23 2.68 -9.02
CA THR A 54 -15.82 2.55 -10.36
C THR A 54 -15.21 1.38 -11.13
N HIS A 55 -13.91 1.16 -10.94
CA HIS A 55 -13.18 0.05 -11.55
C HIS A 55 -13.42 -1.25 -10.79
N ARG A 56 -13.32 -1.21 -9.46
CA ARG A 56 -13.49 -2.41 -8.61
C ARG A 56 -14.92 -2.92 -8.52
N LEU A 57 -15.91 -2.09 -8.80
CA LEU A 57 -17.32 -2.47 -8.93
C LEU A 57 -17.77 -2.64 -10.39
N SER A 58 -16.84 -2.64 -11.36
CA SER A 58 -17.18 -2.93 -12.75
C SER A 58 -17.23 -4.44 -12.98
N LYS A 59 -18.41 -5.00 -13.27
CA LYS A 59 -18.56 -6.43 -13.60
C LYS A 59 -17.61 -6.85 -14.72
N LYS A 60 -17.47 -6.00 -15.74
CA LYS A 60 -16.57 -6.24 -16.87
C LYS A 60 -15.12 -6.39 -16.40
N GLU A 61 -14.62 -5.44 -15.62
CA GLU A 61 -13.21 -5.47 -15.17
C GLU A 61 -12.94 -6.62 -14.20
N ILE A 62 -13.92 -6.97 -13.36
CA ILE A 62 -13.86 -8.15 -12.50
C ILE A 62 -13.73 -9.42 -13.35
N MET A 63 -14.55 -9.56 -14.39
CA MET A 63 -14.51 -10.73 -15.28
C MET A 63 -13.25 -10.77 -16.15
N ASP A 64 -12.78 -9.63 -16.65
CA ASP A 64 -11.52 -9.53 -17.41
C ASP A 64 -10.33 -9.97 -16.53
N ARG A 65 -10.31 -9.54 -15.26
CA ARG A 65 -9.28 -9.97 -14.30
C ARG A 65 -9.38 -11.46 -13.97
N ALA A 66 -10.58 -11.98 -13.75
CA ALA A 66 -10.81 -13.41 -13.52
C ALA A 66 -10.38 -14.27 -14.72
N ALA A 67 -10.64 -13.82 -15.95
CA ALA A 67 -10.15 -14.47 -17.16
C ALA A 67 -8.62 -14.51 -17.22
N GLY A 68 -7.94 -13.44 -16.78
CA GLY A 68 -6.49 -13.42 -16.63
C GLY A 68 -5.95 -14.47 -15.65
N TYR A 69 -6.65 -14.74 -14.55
CA TYR A 69 -6.27 -15.83 -13.63
C TYR A 69 -6.48 -17.22 -14.25
N ARG A 70 -7.54 -17.42 -15.05
CA ARG A 70 -7.71 -18.65 -15.84
C ARG A 70 -6.55 -18.85 -16.81
N ASP A 71 -6.12 -17.81 -17.50
CA ASP A 71 -4.99 -17.88 -18.43
C ASP A 71 -3.67 -18.15 -17.69
N TRP A 72 -3.47 -17.53 -16.52
CA TRP A 72 -2.31 -17.83 -15.67
C TRP A 72 -2.32 -19.28 -15.16
N ALA A 73 -3.48 -19.80 -14.77
CA ALA A 73 -3.62 -21.20 -14.38
C ALA A 73 -3.32 -22.15 -15.56
N LYS A 74 -3.80 -21.81 -16.76
CA LYS A 74 -3.47 -22.54 -17.99
C LYS A 74 -1.96 -22.58 -18.23
N ASP A 75 -1.28 -21.44 -18.19
CA ASP A 75 0.16 -21.37 -18.41
C ASP A 75 0.96 -22.14 -17.34
N LYS A 76 0.43 -22.21 -16.12
CA LYS A 76 1.11 -22.84 -14.98
C LYS A 76 0.89 -24.35 -14.86
N PHE A 77 -0.32 -24.83 -15.18
CA PHE A 77 -0.72 -26.23 -15.02
C PHE A 77 -0.90 -26.98 -16.35
N GLY A 78 -0.85 -26.27 -17.48
CA GLY A 78 -1.02 -26.84 -18.82
C GLY A 78 -2.46 -26.82 -19.32
N ASP A 79 -2.59 -27.10 -20.62
CA ASP A 79 -3.84 -26.92 -21.38
C ASP A 79 -4.88 -28.03 -21.16
N GLU A 80 -4.49 -29.15 -20.52
CA GLU A 80 -5.36 -30.31 -20.32
C GLU A 80 -6.62 -29.98 -19.50
N SER A 81 -6.50 -29.03 -18.55
CA SER A 81 -7.58 -28.60 -17.65
C SER A 81 -8.34 -27.38 -18.12
N ILE A 82 -8.10 -26.86 -19.34
CA ILE A 82 -8.66 -25.59 -19.80
C ILE A 82 -10.19 -25.54 -19.74
N ASN A 83 -10.86 -26.64 -20.07
CA ASN A 83 -12.32 -26.75 -19.99
C ASN A 83 -12.83 -26.71 -18.55
N GLN A 84 -12.07 -27.25 -17.60
CA GLN A 84 -12.40 -27.21 -16.18
C GLN A 84 -12.18 -25.80 -15.62
N PHE A 85 -11.10 -25.13 -16.01
CA PHE A 85 -10.85 -23.73 -15.67
C PHE A 85 -11.92 -22.78 -16.25
N GLN A 86 -12.37 -23.02 -17.48
CA GLN A 86 -13.48 -22.26 -18.08
C GLN A 86 -14.77 -22.46 -17.29
N LYS A 87 -15.11 -23.70 -16.91
CA LYS A 87 -16.29 -23.95 -16.06
C LYS A 87 -16.19 -23.24 -14.70
N ALA A 88 -15.00 -23.19 -14.10
CA ALA A 88 -14.80 -22.44 -12.87
C ALA A 88 -15.00 -20.93 -13.08
N LEU A 89 -14.51 -20.37 -14.20
CA LEU A 89 -14.74 -18.97 -14.57
C LEU A 89 -16.23 -18.67 -14.78
N ASP A 90 -16.97 -19.56 -15.45
CA ASP A 90 -18.41 -19.40 -15.68
C ASP A 90 -19.20 -19.42 -14.36
N ARG A 91 -18.84 -20.32 -13.43
CA ARG A 91 -19.42 -20.36 -12.07
C ARG A 91 -19.13 -19.07 -11.31
N TYR A 92 -17.90 -18.58 -11.37
CA TYR A 92 -17.51 -17.32 -10.75
C TYR A 92 -18.31 -16.15 -11.34
N GLY A 93 -18.45 -16.08 -12.67
CA GLY A 93 -19.27 -15.06 -13.33
C GLY A 93 -20.72 -15.07 -12.87
N SER A 94 -21.35 -16.25 -12.79
CA SER A 94 -22.72 -16.37 -12.27
C SER A 94 -22.85 -15.92 -10.81
N ARG A 95 -21.83 -16.19 -9.97
CA ARG A 95 -21.79 -15.72 -8.57
C ARG A 95 -21.68 -14.19 -8.50
N ILE A 96 -20.85 -13.59 -9.34
CA ILE A 96 -20.72 -12.13 -9.43
C ILE A 96 -22.02 -11.51 -9.94
N ASP A 97 -22.65 -12.06 -10.97
CA ASP A 97 -23.91 -11.54 -11.48
C ASP A 97 -25.01 -11.55 -10.41
N TYR A 98 -25.18 -12.67 -9.71
CA TYR A 98 -26.11 -12.78 -8.59
C TYR A 98 -25.83 -11.75 -7.49
N TYR A 99 -24.55 -11.59 -7.09
CA TYR A 99 -24.17 -10.63 -6.06
C TYR A 99 -24.48 -9.18 -6.47
N PHE A 100 -24.24 -8.83 -7.73
CA PHE A 100 -24.57 -7.49 -8.25
C PHE A 100 -26.08 -7.28 -8.37
N GLU A 101 -26.85 -8.31 -8.70
CA GLU A 101 -28.32 -8.23 -8.73
C GLU A 101 -28.88 -8.01 -7.31
N GLU A 102 -28.36 -8.74 -6.33
CA GLU A 102 -28.76 -8.60 -4.92
C GLU A 102 -28.43 -7.20 -4.35
N ASN A 103 -27.31 -6.62 -4.75
CA ASN A 103 -26.84 -5.32 -4.24
C ASN A 103 -27.13 -4.15 -5.19
N ALA A 104 -27.89 -4.35 -6.28
CA ALA A 104 -28.05 -3.35 -7.35
C ALA A 104 -28.57 -2.00 -6.82
N GLU A 105 -29.62 -2.03 -5.99
CA GLU A 105 -30.25 -0.84 -5.43
C GLU A 105 -29.28 -0.07 -4.50
N GLU A 106 -28.51 -0.80 -3.68
CA GLU A 106 -27.55 -0.16 -2.77
C GLU A 106 -26.36 0.45 -3.51
N ILE A 107 -25.87 -0.23 -4.57
CA ILE A 107 -24.77 0.25 -5.41
C ILE A 107 -25.21 1.48 -6.22
N GLU A 108 -26.42 1.48 -6.78
CA GLU A 108 -26.96 2.64 -7.49
C GLU A 108 -27.12 3.84 -6.52
N LYS A 109 -27.71 3.60 -5.35
CA LYS A 109 -27.82 4.62 -4.31
C LYS A 109 -26.46 5.17 -3.90
N TYR A 110 -25.44 4.32 -3.80
CA TYR A 110 -24.08 4.74 -3.50
C TYR A 110 -23.52 5.72 -4.54
N PHE A 111 -23.65 5.42 -5.83
CA PHE A 111 -23.17 6.32 -6.89
C PHE A 111 -23.97 7.63 -6.95
N ASN A 112 -25.28 7.57 -6.71
CA ASN A 112 -26.11 8.77 -6.60
C ASN A 112 -25.71 9.64 -5.40
N GLU A 113 -25.47 9.02 -4.24
CA GLU A 113 -24.97 9.72 -3.05
C GLU A 113 -23.59 10.35 -3.32
N LEU A 114 -22.67 9.62 -3.97
CA LEU A 114 -21.36 10.16 -4.35
C LEU A 114 -21.49 11.44 -5.17
N GLN A 115 -22.29 11.42 -6.24
CA GLN A 115 -22.48 12.58 -7.10
C GLN A 115 -23.00 13.79 -6.31
N VAL A 116 -24.04 13.59 -5.48
CA VAL A 116 -24.62 14.67 -4.66
C VAL A 116 -23.60 15.26 -3.69
N TYR A 117 -22.75 14.41 -3.09
CA TYR A 117 -21.74 14.86 -2.13
C TYR A 117 -20.52 15.50 -2.79
N GLU A 118 -20.19 15.13 -4.03
CA GLU A 118 -19.21 15.84 -4.85
C GLU A 118 -19.68 17.25 -5.22
N GLU A 119 -20.94 17.38 -5.65
CA GLU A 119 -21.54 18.69 -5.95
C GLU A 119 -21.51 19.61 -4.71
N LYS A 120 -21.81 19.06 -3.53
CA LYS A 120 -21.72 19.81 -2.25
C LYS A 120 -20.31 20.26 -1.91
N ARG A 121 -19.27 19.52 -2.29
CA ARG A 121 -17.86 19.92 -2.07
C ARG A 121 -17.45 21.08 -2.99
N GLN A 122 -18.03 21.12 -4.19
CA GLN A 122 -17.73 22.16 -5.17
C GLN A 122 -18.48 23.47 -4.88
N ASP A 123 -19.53 23.43 -4.07
CA ASP A 123 -20.28 24.62 -3.68
C ASP A 123 -19.48 25.54 -2.75
N GLU A 124 -19.11 26.72 -3.26
CA GLU A 124 -18.31 27.73 -2.56
C GLU A 124 -18.94 28.19 -1.24
N ARG A 125 -20.28 28.11 -1.10
CA ARG A 125 -21.01 28.56 0.09
C ARG A 125 -20.69 27.76 1.34
N TYR A 126 -20.24 26.52 1.18
CA TYR A 126 -19.99 25.59 2.29
C TYR A 126 -18.51 25.39 2.59
N ARG A 127 -17.62 25.95 1.74
CA ARG A 127 -16.18 25.74 1.84
C ARG A 127 -15.62 26.35 3.12
N GLY A 128 -14.97 25.51 3.94
CA GLY A 128 -14.34 25.95 5.19
C GLY A 128 -15.29 26.14 6.37
N VAL A 129 -16.57 25.76 6.24
CA VAL A 129 -17.51 25.77 7.37
C VAL A 129 -17.39 24.46 8.15
N ALA A 130 -16.83 24.52 9.37
CA ALA A 130 -16.44 23.34 10.16
C ALA A 130 -17.52 22.24 10.25
N HIS A 131 -18.76 22.58 10.60
CA HIS A 131 -19.86 21.61 10.69
C HIS A 131 -20.22 20.96 9.34
N TYR A 132 -20.04 21.66 8.21
CA TYR A 132 -20.24 21.06 6.89
C TYR A 132 -19.11 20.10 6.55
N GLU A 133 -17.86 20.49 6.83
CA GLU A 133 -16.68 19.63 6.65
C GLU A 133 -16.77 18.34 7.48
N ASP A 134 -17.28 18.43 8.71
CA ASP A 134 -17.51 17.25 9.57
C ASP A 134 -18.57 16.33 8.96
N ARG A 135 -19.69 16.87 8.49
CA ARG A 135 -20.75 16.08 7.83
C ARG A 135 -20.28 15.45 6.51
N LEU A 136 -19.42 16.13 5.75
CA LEU A 136 -18.81 15.56 4.55
C LEU A 136 -17.89 14.39 4.92
N ALA A 137 -17.09 14.54 5.97
CA ALA A 137 -16.19 13.49 6.45
C ALA A 137 -16.93 12.26 6.98
N ASP A 138 -18.01 12.46 7.74
CA ASP A 138 -18.85 11.36 8.23
C ASP A 138 -19.47 10.59 7.06
N LYS A 139 -19.90 11.31 6.02
CA LYS A 139 -20.47 10.71 4.81
C LYS A 139 -19.42 9.99 3.98
N ASP A 140 -18.21 10.52 3.87
CA ASP A 140 -17.09 9.83 3.23
C ASP A 140 -16.77 8.50 3.91
N LYS A 141 -16.81 8.48 5.24
CA LYS A 141 -16.59 7.28 6.05
C LYS A 141 -17.69 6.26 5.82
N GLU A 142 -18.96 6.69 5.78
CA GLU A 142 -20.10 5.83 5.47
C GLU A 142 -19.98 5.22 4.07
N LEU A 143 -19.74 6.06 3.05
CA LEU A 143 -19.60 5.64 1.65
C LEU A 143 -18.40 4.72 1.46
N PHE A 144 -17.27 5.02 2.09
CA PHE A 144 -16.10 4.14 2.07
C PHE A 144 -16.37 2.80 2.76
N GLY A 145 -17.14 2.79 3.86
CA GLY A 145 -17.57 1.56 4.52
C GLY A 145 -18.38 0.66 3.61
N LYS A 146 -19.36 1.22 2.87
CA LYS A 146 -20.16 0.49 1.87
C LYS A 146 -19.27 -0.08 0.75
N LEU A 147 -18.42 0.77 0.16
CA LEU A 147 -17.48 0.35 -0.88
C LEU A 147 -16.53 -0.76 -0.41
N SER A 148 -15.94 -0.59 0.78
CA SER A 148 -15.01 -1.56 1.37
C SER A 148 -15.69 -2.90 1.59
N LYS A 149 -16.95 -2.92 2.04
CA LYS A 149 -17.73 -4.15 2.18
C LYS A 149 -17.82 -4.90 0.85
N TRP A 150 -18.34 -4.27 -0.21
CA TRP A 150 -18.52 -4.93 -1.51
C TRP A 150 -17.20 -5.38 -2.13
N THR A 151 -16.19 -4.52 -2.09
CA THR A 151 -14.88 -4.84 -2.68
C THR A 151 -14.13 -5.93 -1.91
N ASN A 152 -14.32 -6.05 -0.60
CA ASN A 152 -13.78 -7.17 0.17
C ASN A 152 -14.54 -8.48 -0.08
N ASP A 153 -15.85 -8.44 -0.27
CA ASP A 153 -16.64 -9.62 -0.64
C ASP A 153 -16.22 -10.14 -2.03
N ILE A 154 -16.09 -9.25 -3.02
CA ILE A 154 -15.58 -9.59 -4.36
C ILE A 154 -14.16 -10.18 -4.28
N ALA A 155 -13.27 -9.59 -3.46
CA ALA A 155 -11.93 -10.12 -3.27
C ALA A 155 -11.93 -11.54 -2.67
N LYS A 156 -12.83 -11.83 -1.73
CA LYS A 156 -13.01 -13.19 -1.19
C LYS A 156 -13.54 -14.15 -2.26
N PHE A 157 -14.53 -13.73 -3.05
CA PHE A 157 -15.05 -14.58 -4.12
C PHE A 157 -14.00 -14.91 -5.17
N GLU A 158 -13.13 -13.94 -5.47
CA GLU A 158 -11.98 -14.14 -6.35
C GLU A 158 -10.93 -15.06 -5.73
N ALA A 159 -10.67 -14.96 -4.42
CA ALA A 159 -9.80 -15.87 -3.70
C ALA A 159 -10.32 -17.32 -3.77
N ASP A 160 -11.62 -17.53 -3.51
CA ASP A 160 -12.29 -18.83 -3.63
C ASP A 160 -12.14 -19.38 -5.06
N TYR A 161 -12.34 -18.53 -6.06
CA TYR A 161 -12.19 -18.91 -7.47
C TYR A 161 -10.75 -19.32 -7.83
N ILE A 162 -9.74 -18.59 -7.35
CA ILE A 162 -8.34 -18.94 -7.55
C ILE A 162 -7.97 -20.25 -6.84
N ASP A 163 -8.55 -20.51 -5.67
CA ASP A 163 -8.37 -21.79 -4.97
C ASP A 163 -9.01 -22.96 -5.74
N ASP A 164 -10.18 -22.75 -6.35
CA ASP A 164 -10.79 -23.69 -7.30
C ASP A 164 -9.84 -24.01 -8.47
N LEU A 165 -9.23 -22.98 -9.09
CA LEU A 165 -8.26 -23.16 -10.17
C LEU A 165 -7.03 -23.94 -9.71
N ASN A 166 -6.49 -23.63 -8.53
CA ASN A 166 -5.35 -24.33 -7.95
C ASN A 166 -5.69 -25.80 -7.67
N THR A 167 -6.84 -26.07 -7.05
CA THR A 167 -7.30 -27.43 -6.77
C THR A 167 -7.41 -28.26 -8.04
N ILE A 168 -8.00 -27.68 -9.09
CA ILE A 168 -8.09 -28.30 -10.42
C ILE A 168 -6.69 -28.58 -10.98
N GLY A 169 -5.82 -27.57 -11.05
CA GLY A 169 -4.49 -27.68 -11.65
C GLY A 169 -3.56 -28.66 -10.93
N GLN A 170 -3.58 -28.64 -9.60
CA GLN A 170 -2.79 -29.54 -8.75
C GLN A 170 -3.25 -30.99 -8.87
N SER A 171 -4.55 -31.23 -9.01
CA SER A 171 -5.09 -32.59 -9.19
C SER A 171 -4.64 -33.27 -10.49
N VAL A 172 -4.40 -32.47 -11.54
CA VAL A 172 -3.99 -32.97 -12.86
C VAL A 172 -2.47 -33.05 -12.98
N THR A 173 -1.75 -32.04 -12.49
CA THR A 173 -0.29 -31.94 -12.67
C THR A 173 0.51 -32.62 -11.55
N GLN A 174 -0.13 -33.00 -10.44
CA GLN A 174 0.52 -33.56 -9.23
C GLN A 174 1.67 -32.67 -8.72
N THR A 175 1.47 -31.34 -8.76
CA THR A 175 2.45 -30.33 -8.36
C THR A 175 1.93 -29.51 -7.17
N ASP A 176 2.84 -29.00 -6.34
CA ASP A 176 2.52 -28.04 -5.28
C ASP A 176 2.48 -26.59 -5.78
N ALA A 177 2.68 -26.36 -7.07
CA ALA A 177 2.64 -25.03 -7.67
C ALA A 177 1.26 -24.37 -7.48
N ARG A 178 1.25 -23.04 -7.26
CA ARG A 178 0.02 -22.26 -7.01
C ARG A 178 -0.03 -20.94 -7.78
N VAL A 179 -1.18 -20.61 -8.34
CA VAL A 179 -1.55 -19.25 -8.73
C VAL A 179 -1.92 -18.49 -7.46
N ASN A 180 -1.35 -17.30 -7.27
CA ASN A 180 -1.58 -16.49 -6.07
C ASN A 180 -2.47 -15.31 -6.43
N GLN A 181 -3.40 -14.98 -5.53
CA GLN A 181 -4.19 -13.77 -5.68
C GLN A 181 -3.31 -12.53 -5.54
N VAL A 182 -3.46 -11.61 -6.47
CA VAL A 182 -3.04 -10.21 -6.33
C VAL A 182 -4.22 -9.46 -5.72
N ASN A 183 -4.00 -8.83 -4.57
CA ASN A 183 -5.07 -8.11 -3.87
C ASN A 183 -5.69 -7.02 -4.77
N PRO A 184 -6.98 -7.14 -5.17
CA PRO A 184 -7.61 -6.20 -6.10
C PRO A 184 -7.87 -4.82 -5.48
N ASN A 185 -7.77 -4.71 -4.15
CA ASN A 185 -7.92 -3.46 -3.41
C ASN A 185 -6.60 -2.74 -3.13
N GLN A 186 -5.46 -3.36 -3.48
CA GLN A 186 -4.16 -2.79 -3.22
C GLN A 186 -3.80 -1.72 -4.26
N GLY A 187 -3.51 -0.51 -3.80
CA GLY A 187 -3.06 0.59 -4.66
C GLY A 187 -1.53 0.58 -4.88
N SER A 188 -1.07 1.31 -5.89
CA SER A 188 0.37 1.50 -6.15
C SER A 188 1.12 2.10 -4.96
N VAL A 189 0.46 2.99 -4.21
CA VAL A 189 1.02 3.60 -2.99
C VAL A 189 1.25 2.56 -1.90
N ASP A 190 0.36 1.57 -1.78
CA ASP A 190 0.45 0.54 -0.74
C ASP A 190 1.71 -0.32 -0.93
N LEU A 191 2.06 -0.62 -2.18
CA LEU A 191 3.30 -1.29 -2.55
C LEU A 191 4.53 -0.44 -2.23
N ILE A 192 4.51 0.86 -2.59
CA ILE A 192 5.61 1.79 -2.30
C ILE A 192 5.85 1.88 -0.79
N VAL A 193 4.79 2.09 0.00
CA VAL A 193 4.87 2.17 1.46
C VAL A 193 5.49 0.90 2.03
N THR A 194 5.02 -0.27 1.57
CA THR A 194 5.51 -1.57 2.04
C THR A 194 7.02 -1.73 1.78
N TRP A 195 7.47 -1.44 0.57
CA TRP A 195 8.88 -1.58 0.19
C TRP A 195 9.79 -0.54 0.83
N VAL A 196 9.35 0.72 0.96
CA VAL A 196 10.11 1.77 1.64
C VAL A 196 10.40 1.36 3.08
N LEU A 197 9.37 0.93 3.83
CA LEU A 197 9.54 0.51 5.22
C LEU A 197 10.43 -0.72 5.35
N PHE A 198 10.19 -1.74 4.51
CA PHE A 198 10.94 -2.99 4.56
C PHE A 198 12.42 -2.80 4.22
N VAL A 199 12.72 -2.19 3.07
CA VAL A 199 14.09 -2.03 2.58
C VAL A 199 14.87 -1.05 3.44
N CYS A 200 14.30 0.12 3.76
CA CYS A 200 15.01 1.09 4.59
C CYS A 200 15.22 0.58 6.02
N GLY A 201 14.30 -0.22 6.56
CA GLY A 201 14.49 -0.90 7.84
C GLY A 201 15.72 -1.82 7.84
N ILE A 202 15.87 -2.67 6.83
CA ILE A 202 17.05 -3.54 6.66
C ILE A 202 18.33 -2.72 6.52
N LEU A 203 18.32 -1.69 5.67
CA LEU A 203 19.45 -0.80 5.45
C LEU A 203 19.92 -0.12 6.75
N LEU A 204 19.00 0.31 7.60
CA LEU A 204 19.31 0.89 8.90
C LEU A 204 19.92 -0.13 9.87
N ILE A 205 19.40 -1.36 9.93
CA ILE A 205 19.94 -2.43 10.77
C ILE A 205 21.39 -2.74 10.36
N LEU A 206 21.61 -3.00 9.07
CA LEU A 206 22.93 -3.33 8.52
C LEU A 206 23.90 -2.15 8.57
N GLY A 207 23.38 -0.93 8.65
CA GLY A 207 24.18 0.28 8.58
C GLY A 207 24.71 0.56 7.18
N LEU A 208 23.91 0.26 6.14
CA LEU A 208 24.21 0.50 4.73
C LEU A 208 23.33 1.65 4.19
N PHE A 209 23.93 2.62 3.49
CA PHE A 209 23.30 3.86 3.05
C PHE A 209 22.48 4.56 4.14
N THR A 210 22.97 4.54 5.38
CA THR A 210 22.21 4.92 6.58
C THR A 210 21.57 6.29 6.50
N ARG A 211 22.29 7.27 5.95
CA ARG A 211 21.77 8.62 5.78
C ARG A 211 20.59 8.67 4.81
N LEU A 212 20.70 7.98 3.67
CA LEU A 212 19.64 7.94 2.67
C LEU A 212 18.44 7.14 3.16
N ALA A 213 18.68 5.99 3.80
CA ALA A 213 17.61 5.19 4.41
C ALA A 213 16.87 5.96 5.51
N ALA A 214 17.60 6.65 6.39
CA ALA A 214 17.00 7.46 7.45
C ALA A 214 16.20 8.63 6.89
N LEU A 215 16.73 9.37 5.90
CA LEU A 215 16.03 10.48 5.26
C LEU A 215 14.82 10.00 4.45
N GLY A 216 14.90 8.83 3.80
CA GLY A 216 13.78 8.24 3.07
C GLY A 216 12.61 7.93 3.98
N VAL A 217 12.86 7.24 5.10
CA VAL A 217 11.80 6.94 6.09
C VAL A 217 11.32 8.21 6.78
N ALA A 218 12.21 9.15 7.11
CA ALA A 218 11.81 10.44 7.69
C ALA A 218 10.91 11.24 6.74
N GLY A 219 11.26 11.28 5.45
CA GLY A 219 10.44 11.91 4.41
C GLY A 219 9.07 11.24 4.25
N PHE A 220 9.00 9.91 4.37
CA PHE A 220 7.74 9.18 4.41
C PHE A 220 6.90 9.56 5.65
N LEU A 221 7.48 9.54 6.86
CA LEU A 221 6.76 9.94 8.08
C LEU A 221 6.28 11.39 8.01
N LEU A 222 7.09 12.28 7.43
CA LEU A 222 6.67 13.65 7.22
C LEU A 222 5.42 13.73 6.32
N GLN A 223 5.35 12.92 5.25
CA GLN A 223 4.14 12.86 4.42
C GLN A 223 2.93 12.35 5.21
N VAL A 224 3.10 11.34 6.07
CA VAL A 224 2.03 10.85 6.95
C VAL A 224 1.55 11.94 7.92
N MET A 225 2.47 12.70 8.51
CA MET A 225 2.13 13.84 9.38
C MET A 225 1.46 14.98 8.60
N LEU A 226 1.87 15.23 7.34
CA LEU A 226 1.25 16.24 6.47
C LEU A 226 -0.15 15.84 6.01
N ALA A 227 -0.41 14.54 5.88
CA ALA A 227 -1.75 14.02 5.59
C ALA A 227 -2.73 14.25 6.76
N GLN A 228 -2.22 14.40 7.99
CA GLN A 228 -2.99 14.76 9.19
C GLN A 228 -2.46 16.07 9.77
N TRP A 229 -2.63 17.17 9.02
CA TRP A 229 -2.03 18.45 9.38
C TRP A 229 -2.45 18.89 10.79
N PRO A 230 -1.52 19.18 11.72
CA PRO A 230 -1.84 19.41 13.13
C PRO A 230 -2.82 20.55 13.41
N PHE A 231 -2.87 21.53 12.51
CA PHE A 231 -3.75 22.71 12.65
C PHE A 231 -5.04 22.59 11.83
N ALA A 232 -5.28 21.44 11.17
CA ALA A 232 -6.50 21.22 10.41
C ALA A 232 -7.63 20.74 11.31
N HIS A 233 -8.84 21.22 11.04
CA HIS A 233 -10.04 20.79 11.74
C HIS A 233 -10.30 19.29 11.53
N GLY A 234 -10.57 18.57 12.61
CA GLY A 234 -10.85 17.13 12.58
C GLY A 234 -9.64 16.23 12.23
N ALA A 235 -8.42 16.76 12.24
CA ALA A 235 -7.21 15.95 12.07
C ALA A 235 -6.94 15.07 13.30
N ASP A 236 -6.55 13.82 13.06
CA ASP A 236 -6.19 12.91 14.14
C ASP A 236 -4.74 13.14 14.57
N LEU A 237 -4.57 13.88 15.67
CA LEU A 237 -3.26 14.24 16.24
C LEU A 237 -2.48 13.04 16.77
N THR A 238 -3.13 11.89 16.94
CA THR A 238 -2.51 10.65 17.41
C THR A 238 -1.38 10.22 16.49
N TYR A 239 -1.58 10.33 15.17
CA TYR A 239 -0.56 10.02 14.17
C TYR A 239 0.67 10.90 14.36
N VAL A 240 0.47 12.23 14.35
CA VAL A 240 1.55 13.22 14.52
C VAL A 240 2.32 12.99 15.81
N TYR A 241 1.62 12.74 16.91
CA TYR A 241 2.23 12.52 18.22
C TYR A 241 3.18 11.32 18.22
N TYR A 242 2.70 10.13 17.85
CA TYR A 242 3.51 8.92 17.86
C TYR A 242 4.65 8.95 16.83
N GLN A 243 4.39 9.50 15.65
CA GLN A 243 5.36 9.53 14.55
C GLN A 243 6.46 10.59 14.77
N SER A 244 6.21 11.61 15.58
CA SER A 244 7.19 12.69 15.84
C SER A 244 8.49 12.17 16.45
N VAL A 245 8.40 11.22 17.40
CA VAL A 245 9.57 10.66 18.08
C VAL A 245 10.43 9.84 17.11
N GLU A 246 9.78 9.05 16.25
CA GLU A 246 10.44 8.27 15.20
C GLU A 246 11.09 9.19 14.17
N PHE A 247 10.38 10.23 13.73
CA PHE A 247 10.88 11.22 12.79
C PHE A 247 12.13 11.93 13.31
N VAL A 248 12.11 12.43 14.55
CA VAL A 248 13.26 13.08 15.17
C VAL A 248 14.42 12.09 15.35
N SER A 249 14.14 10.84 15.70
CA SER A 249 15.16 9.79 15.82
C SER A 249 15.86 9.52 14.48
N LEU A 250 15.11 9.46 13.38
CA LEU A 250 15.65 9.29 12.04
C LEU A 250 16.48 10.50 11.58
N LEU A 251 16.01 11.73 11.86
CA LEU A 251 16.78 12.94 11.58
C LEU A 251 18.10 12.96 12.35
N LEU A 252 18.09 12.54 13.62
CA LEU A 252 19.31 12.42 14.43
C LEU A 252 20.29 11.40 13.82
N ILE A 253 19.79 10.23 13.42
CA ILE A 253 20.58 9.17 12.76
C ILE A 253 21.19 9.69 11.45
N ALA A 254 20.41 10.42 10.64
CA ALA A 254 20.84 11.00 9.38
C ALA A 254 21.90 12.09 9.59
N ALA A 255 21.66 13.03 10.50
CA ALA A 255 22.55 14.15 10.79
C ALA A 255 23.93 13.69 11.28
N ILE A 256 23.95 12.75 12.23
CA ILE A 256 25.20 12.22 12.78
C ILE A 256 25.90 11.30 11.74
N GLY A 257 25.14 10.67 10.85
CA GLY A 257 25.67 9.67 9.92
C GLY A 257 26.05 8.40 10.66
N ALA A 258 25.10 7.82 11.40
CA ALA A 258 25.34 6.67 12.27
C ALA A 258 25.90 5.42 11.55
N GLY A 259 25.84 5.33 10.21
CA GLY A 259 26.50 4.26 9.45
C GLY A 259 28.02 4.26 9.53
N ARG A 260 28.65 5.41 9.82
CA ARG A 260 30.10 5.49 10.05
C ARG A 260 30.55 4.78 11.33
N PHE A 261 29.62 4.52 12.26
CA PHE A 261 29.89 3.85 13.53
C PHE A 261 29.30 2.43 13.48
N ALA A 262 30.15 1.41 13.32
CA ALA A 262 29.75 0.00 13.26
C ALA A 262 28.62 -0.30 12.24
N GLY A 263 28.71 0.29 11.04
CA GLY A 263 27.84 0.00 9.90
C GLY A 263 28.64 -0.38 8.66
N LEU A 264 27.99 -1.04 7.69
CA LEU A 264 28.61 -1.37 6.40
C LEU A 264 29.10 -0.13 5.62
N ASP A 265 28.49 1.03 5.87
CA ASP A 265 28.94 2.32 5.34
C ASP A 265 30.41 2.63 5.69
N TYR A 266 30.88 2.20 6.86
CA TYR A 266 32.29 2.36 7.26
C TYR A 266 33.23 1.52 6.37
N ILE A 267 32.83 0.28 6.06
CA ILE A 267 33.63 -0.64 5.23
C ILE A 267 33.70 -0.16 3.79
N LEU A 268 32.57 0.31 3.24
CA LEU A 268 32.52 0.88 1.89
C LEU A 268 33.38 2.15 1.81
N TRP A 269 33.24 3.08 2.75
CA TRP A 269 34.04 4.29 2.78
C TRP A 269 35.55 4.00 2.87
N ASN A 270 35.96 3.02 3.68
CA ASN A 270 37.37 2.63 3.81
C ASN A 270 37.90 1.84 2.60
N SER A 271 37.03 1.13 1.88
CA SER A 271 37.39 0.44 0.63
C SER A 271 37.54 1.44 -0.54
N PHE A 272 36.64 2.41 -0.64
CA PHE A 272 36.71 3.48 -1.64
C PHE A 272 37.90 4.42 -1.40
N SER A 273 38.24 4.74 -0.15
CA SER A 273 39.42 5.56 0.16
C SER A 273 40.74 4.84 -0.18
N LYS A 274 40.81 3.51 -0.03
CA LYS A 274 41.95 2.69 -0.46
C LYS A 274 42.06 2.54 -1.98
N CYS A 275 40.95 2.54 -2.71
CA CYS A 275 40.97 2.54 -4.18
C CYS A 275 41.43 3.89 -4.75
N CYS A 276 41.03 5.02 -4.15
CA CYS A 276 41.46 6.34 -4.60
C CYS A 276 42.90 6.70 -4.19
N SER A 277 43.46 6.12 -3.12
CA SER A 277 44.86 6.35 -2.75
C SER A 277 45.87 5.56 -3.60
N ARG A 278 45.47 4.42 -4.18
CA ARG A 278 46.32 3.64 -5.09
C ARG A 278 46.53 4.27 -6.47
N GLY A 279 45.71 5.26 -6.85
CA GLY A 279 45.87 6.00 -8.11
C GLY A 279 46.88 7.17 -8.05
N ALA A 280 47.32 7.58 -6.85
CA ALA A 280 48.20 8.72 -6.65
C ALA A 280 49.70 8.36 -6.52
N SER A 281 50.04 7.07 -6.42
CA SER A 281 51.43 6.61 -6.18
C SER A 281 52.17 6.15 -7.45
N ASN A 282 51.80 6.67 -8.63
CA ASN A 282 52.49 6.37 -9.89
C ASN A 282 52.78 7.64 -10.72
N LYS A 283 53.14 8.73 -10.03
CA LYS A 283 53.81 9.91 -10.60
C LYS A 283 54.84 10.41 -9.60
N GLY A 284 56.06 9.86 -9.66
CA GLY A 284 57.17 10.32 -8.84
C GLY A 284 58.25 9.27 -8.74
N GLU A 285 59.25 9.40 -9.62
CA GLU A 285 60.56 8.72 -9.68
C GLU A 285 60.62 7.34 -10.38
#